data_AF-A0A4Q3WU00-F1
#
_entry.id   AF-A0A4Q3WU00-F1
#
_cell.length_a   1.000
_cell.length_b   1.000
_cell.length_c   1.000
_cell.angle_alpha   90.00
_cell.angle_beta   90.00
_cell.angle_gamma   90.00
#
_symmetry.space_group_name_H-M   'P 1'
#
loop_
_entity.id
_entity.type
_entity.pdbx_description
1 polymer ?
#
loop_
_entity_poly.entity_id
_entity_poly.type
_entity_poly.pdbx_seq_one_letter_code
_entity_poly.pdbx_strand_id
1 'polypeptide(L)'
;MQNSLWERLQEFDLDGGAQFSFSRRLARDNGWSHEFALRVCDEYKKFLYLACTAGHVVSPSEDVDQAWHLHLTYSRSYWEELCPKVLGQPLHHDPTRGGKAEGVKFEDLYQRTLNSYREAFGAPPPLDIWPPVSVRFGEAPHFRRVNIKRHYVIVKPRFSPSNWRVAPALALALVLAGCSATGGLNPFNWNGGEFLTLFWSLFAVAAVLYLCLRSLMSIPSDANFPLQRPDPYVLARLSHSGHLPVDAALCALQAHGFIRVDATGEITQISGVAPPTHPFERRVYDQIISYDRLAGLRQSLRGNLAAFDRQLQNDGLLLTPDRKTNIQGLALGLTALMLAFGGTKIIVGLQRERPVLFLVASCLLVVAVAY
;
A
#
# COMPACT_ATOMS: atom_id res chain seq x y z
N MET A 1 -30.55 -3.46 -46.73
CA MET A 1 -31.08 -3.30 -45.35
C MET A 1 -29.93 -2.77 -44.51
N GLN A 2 -30.12 -1.73 -43.71
CA GLN A 2 -29.09 -1.29 -42.78
C GLN A 2 -29.18 -2.19 -41.54
N ASN A 3 -28.12 -2.94 -41.24
CA ASN A 3 -27.99 -3.67 -39.98
C ASN A 3 -28.14 -2.65 -38.83
N SER A 4 -28.95 -3.02 -37.84
CA SER A 4 -29.10 -2.28 -36.58
C SER A 4 -27.74 -2.06 -35.91
N LEU A 5 -27.65 -1.06 -35.02
CA LEU A 5 -26.43 -0.84 -34.24
C LEU A 5 -26.02 -2.12 -33.48
N TRP A 6 -26.99 -2.88 -32.99
CA TRP A 6 -26.72 -4.12 -32.27
C TRP A 6 -26.12 -5.21 -33.18
N GLU A 7 -26.68 -5.44 -34.36
CA GLU A 7 -26.13 -6.40 -35.34
C GLU A 7 -24.69 -6.02 -35.73
N ARG A 8 -24.42 -4.74 -36.03
CA ARG A 8 -23.06 -4.27 -36.34
C ARG A 8 -22.07 -4.46 -35.19
N LEU A 9 -22.52 -4.29 -33.94
CA LEU A 9 -21.71 -4.57 -32.75
C LEU A 9 -21.46 -6.07 -32.54
N GLN A 10 -22.46 -6.92 -32.82
CA GLN A 10 -22.28 -8.37 -32.79
C GLN A 10 -21.28 -8.84 -33.84
N GLU A 11 -21.39 -8.36 -35.08
CA GLU A 11 -20.49 -8.65 -36.21
C GLU A 11 -19.06 -8.11 -36.03
N PHE A 12 -18.85 -7.09 -35.19
CA PHE A 12 -17.52 -6.50 -34.98
C PHE A 12 -16.56 -7.47 -34.27
N ASP A 13 -15.53 -7.93 -34.96
CA ASP A 13 -14.48 -8.80 -34.42
C ASP A 13 -13.43 -7.98 -33.64
N LEU A 14 -13.41 -8.17 -32.31
CA LEU A 14 -12.41 -7.58 -31.42
C LEU A 14 -11.07 -8.33 -31.45
N ASP A 15 -11.10 -9.64 -31.72
CA ASP A 15 -9.94 -10.52 -31.57
C ASP A 15 -9.06 -10.53 -32.81
N GLY A 16 -9.69 -10.50 -33.99
CA GLY A 16 -9.03 -10.54 -35.29
C GLY A 16 -8.31 -11.87 -35.56
N GLY A 17 -7.68 -11.97 -36.73
CA GLY A 17 -6.86 -13.13 -37.11
C GLY A 17 -5.50 -13.25 -36.39
N ALA A 18 -5.30 -12.57 -35.26
CA ALA A 18 -3.98 -12.47 -34.61
C ALA A 18 -3.71 -13.64 -33.64
N GLN A 19 -2.49 -14.19 -33.67
CA GLN A 19 -2.08 -15.29 -32.77
C GLN A 19 -2.16 -14.92 -31.27
N PHE A 20 -2.00 -13.63 -30.94
CA PHE A 20 -2.24 -13.08 -29.60
C PHE A 20 -3.37 -12.05 -29.67
N SER A 21 -4.60 -12.57 -29.71
CA SER A 21 -5.82 -11.80 -29.88
C SER A 21 -6.14 -10.87 -28.70
N PHE A 22 -7.06 -9.94 -28.92
CA PHE A 22 -7.50 -8.95 -27.93
C PHE A 22 -7.94 -9.58 -26.61
N SER A 23 -8.85 -10.56 -26.66
CA SER A 23 -9.38 -11.24 -25.47
C SER A 23 -8.31 -12.09 -24.76
N ARG A 24 -7.32 -12.65 -25.48
CA ARG A 24 -6.15 -13.30 -24.86
C ARG A 24 -5.26 -12.30 -24.13
N ARG A 25 -5.13 -11.09 -24.66
CA ARG A 25 -4.40 -10.00 -23.99
C ARG A 25 -5.18 -9.45 -22.80
N LEU A 26 -6.48 -9.26 -22.92
CA LEU A 26 -7.37 -8.87 -21.82
C LEU A 26 -7.27 -9.90 -20.67
N ALA A 27 -7.34 -11.19 -21.02
CA ALA A 27 -7.08 -12.34 -20.14
C ALA A 27 -5.62 -12.51 -19.71
N ARG A 28 -4.69 -11.62 -20.09
CA ARG A 28 -3.32 -11.55 -19.56
C ARG A 28 -3.03 -10.23 -18.81
N ASP A 29 -3.80 -9.17 -19.04
CA ASP A 29 -3.54 -7.82 -18.52
C ASP A 29 -4.48 -7.40 -17.38
N ASN A 30 -5.76 -7.83 -17.39
CA ASN A 30 -6.70 -7.65 -16.27
C ASN A 30 -7.27 -8.99 -15.76
N GLY A 31 -6.99 -9.33 -14.49
CA GLY A 31 -7.42 -10.53 -13.73
C GLY A 31 -7.24 -11.95 -14.30
N TRP A 32 -7.81 -12.25 -15.47
CA TRP A 32 -8.78 -13.34 -15.65
C TRP A 32 -8.36 -14.57 -16.49
N SER A 33 -9.30 -15.50 -16.65
CA SER A 33 -9.28 -16.55 -17.69
C SER A 33 -9.68 -15.99 -19.06
N HIS A 34 -9.38 -16.74 -20.12
CA HIS A 34 -9.72 -16.36 -21.51
C HIS A 34 -11.23 -16.36 -21.77
N GLU A 35 -11.96 -17.34 -21.24
CA GLU A 35 -13.43 -17.42 -21.33
C GLU A 35 -14.12 -16.24 -20.64
N PHE A 36 -13.66 -15.84 -19.44
CA PHE A 36 -14.20 -14.66 -18.77
C PHE A 36 -13.92 -13.38 -19.58
N ALA A 37 -12.72 -13.24 -20.15
CA ALA A 37 -12.42 -12.11 -21.02
C ALA A 37 -13.31 -12.07 -22.28
N LEU A 38 -13.68 -13.22 -22.87
CA LEU A 38 -14.64 -13.27 -23.98
C LEU A 38 -16.04 -12.81 -23.55
N ARG A 39 -16.54 -13.26 -22.39
CA ARG A 39 -17.81 -12.75 -21.83
C ARG A 39 -17.76 -11.24 -21.56
N VAL A 40 -16.63 -10.72 -21.05
CA VAL A 40 -16.41 -9.28 -20.86
C VAL A 40 -16.36 -8.53 -22.20
N CYS A 41 -15.85 -9.13 -23.28
CA CYS A 41 -15.94 -8.55 -24.64
C CYS A 41 -17.40 -8.42 -25.12
N ASP A 42 -18.26 -9.40 -24.85
CA ASP A 42 -19.69 -9.33 -25.18
C ASP A 42 -20.43 -8.28 -24.34
N GLU A 43 -20.13 -8.19 -23.04
CA GLU A 43 -20.68 -7.15 -22.17
C GLU A 43 -20.15 -5.75 -22.54
N TYR A 44 -18.92 -5.64 -23.04
CA TYR A 44 -18.38 -4.41 -23.62
C TYR A 44 -19.14 -3.99 -24.89
N LYS A 45 -19.49 -4.92 -25.79
CA LYS A 45 -20.38 -4.64 -26.93
C LYS A 45 -21.75 -4.12 -26.48
N LYS A 46 -22.33 -4.69 -25.41
CA LYS A 46 -23.60 -4.19 -24.82
C LYS A 46 -23.45 -2.80 -24.21
N PHE A 47 -22.34 -2.53 -23.54
CA PHE A 47 -22.02 -1.18 -23.04
C PHE A 47 -21.89 -0.16 -24.17
N LEU A 48 -21.22 -0.50 -25.28
CA LEU A 48 -21.13 0.36 -26.47
C LEU A 48 -22.50 0.66 -27.08
N TYR A 49 -23.40 -0.33 -27.11
CA TYR A 49 -24.80 -0.12 -27.52
C TYR A 49 -25.49 0.90 -26.61
N LEU A 50 -25.46 0.69 -25.28
CA LEU A 50 -26.07 1.60 -24.31
C LEU A 50 -25.48 3.01 -24.37
N ALA A 51 -24.17 3.15 -24.57
CA ALA A 51 -23.50 4.44 -24.73
C ALA A 51 -24.00 5.25 -25.94
N CYS A 52 -24.55 4.57 -26.95
CA CYS A 52 -25.13 5.22 -28.12
C CYS A 52 -26.66 5.42 -28.02
N THR A 53 -27.37 4.64 -27.19
CA THR A 53 -28.85 4.58 -27.22
C THR A 53 -29.56 5.02 -25.93
N ALA A 54 -28.88 5.03 -24.77
CA ALA A 54 -29.53 5.29 -23.47
C ALA A 54 -29.97 6.75 -23.25
N GLY A 55 -29.62 7.68 -24.14
CA GLY A 55 -29.98 9.10 -24.02
C GLY A 55 -29.30 9.85 -22.85
N HIS A 56 -28.37 9.20 -22.15
CA HIS A 56 -27.57 9.78 -21.08
C HIS A 56 -26.15 9.21 -21.06
N VAL A 57 -25.24 9.88 -20.36
CA VAL A 57 -23.88 9.35 -20.11
C VAL A 57 -24.00 8.06 -19.31
N VAL A 58 -23.42 6.97 -19.83
CA VAL A 58 -23.37 5.67 -19.15
C VAL A 58 -22.05 5.48 -18.41
N SER A 59 -22.05 4.65 -17.38
CA SER A 59 -20.85 4.30 -16.60
C SER A 59 -20.65 2.77 -16.65
N PRO A 60 -19.48 2.28 -17.08
CA PRO A 60 -19.22 0.85 -17.15
C PRO A 60 -18.96 0.23 -15.76
N SER A 61 -19.12 -1.08 -15.66
CA SER A 61 -18.53 -1.84 -14.56
C SER A 61 -17.01 -1.87 -14.68
N GLU A 62 -16.30 -2.25 -13.61
CA GLU A 62 -14.82 -2.30 -13.63
C GLU A 62 -14.30 -3.21 -14.76
N ASP A 63 -14.85 -4.42 -14.91
CA ASP A 63 -14.35 -5.38 -15.90
C ASP A 63 -14.61 -4.92 -17.34
N VAL A 64 -15.77 -4.29 -17.60
CA VAL A 64 -16.09 -3.71 -18.91
C VAL A 64 -15.24 -2.48 -19.20
N ASP A 65 -14.94 -1.65 -18.18
CA ASP A 65 -14.02 -0.52 -18.29
C ASP A 65 -12.60 -0.99 -18.62
N GLN A 66 -12.15 -2.11 -18.05
CA GLN A 66 -10.87 -2.73 -18.40
C GLN A 66 -10.81 -3.23 -19.86
N ALA A 67 -11.91 -3.71 -20.44
CA ALA A 67 -11.99 -4.02 -21.86
C ALA A 67 -11.98 -2.75 -22.73
N TRP A 68 -12.72 -1.72 -22.33
CA TRP A 68 -12.73 -0.43 -23.04
C TRP A 68 -11.34 0.24 -23.03
N HIS A 69 -10.69 0.29 -21.87
CA HIS A 69 -9.30 0.72 -21.70
C HIS A 69 -8.35 -0.03 -22.63
N LEU A 70 -8.47 -1.37 -22.71
CA LEU A 70 -7.64 -2.14 -23.64
C LEU A 70 -7.94 -1.75 -25.09
N HIS A 71 -9.21 -1.62 -25.49
CA HIS A 71 -9.58 -1.35 -26.88
C HIS A 71 -9.11 0.03 -27.35
N LEU A 72 -9.09 1.04 -26.47
CA LEU A 72 -8.47 2.34 -26.74
C LEU A 72 -6.99 2.23 -27.13
N THR A 73 -6.26 1.22 -26.65
CA THR A 73 -4.85 0.96 -27.05
C THR A 73 -4.73 0.34 -28.44
N TYR A 74 -5.78 -0.27 -28.97
CA TYR A 74 -5.87 -0.78 -30.35
C TYR A 74 -6.39 0.34 -31.25
N SER A 75 -5.67 1.46 -31.29
CA SER A 75 -6.17 2.77 -31.77
C SER A 75 -6.79 2.75 -33.17
N ARG A 76 -6.30 1.92 -34.10
CA ARG A 76 -6.92 1.72 -35.43
C ARG A 76 -8.28 1.04 -35.32
N SER A 77 -8.35 -0.09 -34.62
CA SER A 77 -9.61 -0.81 -34.33
C SER A 77 -10.65 0.10 -33.66
N TYR A 78 -10.21 0.98 -32.76
CA TYR A 78 -11.10 1.90 -32.06
C TYR A 78 -11.53 3.10 -32.93
N TRP A 79 -10.58 3.86 -33.49
CA TRP A 79 -10.84 5.15 -34.14
C TRP A 79 -11.08 5.06 -35.65
N GLU A 80 -10.48 4.09 -36.35
CA GLU A 80 -10.62 3.92 -37.81
C GLU A 80 -11.77 2.94 -38.14
N GLU A 81 -12.04 1.95 -37.28
CA GLU A 81 -13.07 0.93 -37.49
C GLU A 81 -14.31 1.15 -36.60
N LEU A 82 -14.20 0.96 -35.28
CA LEU A 82 -15.35 0.97 -34.36
C LEU A 82 -16.14 2.29 -34.41
N CYS A 83 -15.51 3.42 -34.06
CA CYS A 83 -16.21 4.70 -33.95
C CYS A 83 -16.93 5.11 -35.26
N PRO A 84 -16.27 5.22 -36.44
CA PRO A 84 -16.93 5.68 -37.65
C PRO A 84 -17.79 4.62 -38.35
N LYS A 85 -17.39 3.33 -38.36
CA LYS A 85 -18.08 2.30 -39.17
C LYS A 85 -19.12 1.51 -38.38
N VAL A 86 -18.89 1.28 -37.08
CA VAL A 86 -19.79 0.48 -36.22
C VAL A 86 -20.70 1.34 -35.36
N LEU A 87 -20.18 2.36 -34.68
CA LEU A 87 -21.02 3.27 -33.87
C LEU A 87 -21.67 4.35 -34.75
N GLY A 88 -20.92 4.88 -35.73
CA GLY A 88 -21.32 6.03 -36.54
C GLY A 88 -21.10 7.39 -35.85
N GLN A 89 -20.44 7.39 -34.68
CA GLN A 89 -20.15 8.58 -33.87
C GLN A 89 -18.89 8.35 -33.03
N PRO A 90 -18.14 9.41 -32.67
CA PRO A 90 -17.02 9.29 -31.74
C PRO A 90 -17.52 8.96 -30.33
N LEU A 91 -16.88 8.00 -29.67
CA LEU A 91 -17.09 7.71 -28.26
C LEU A 91 -15.78 7.96 -27.50
N HIS A 92 -15.78 8.93 -26.59
CA HIS A 92 -14.63 9.29 -25.77
C HIS A 92 -14.72 8.64 -24.39
N HIS A 93 -13.56 8.29 -23.83
CA HIS A 93 -13.41 7.88 -22.43
C HIS A 93 -12.83 9.05 -21.65
N ASP A 94 -13.59 9.56 -20.69
CA ASP A 94 -13.22 10.71 -19.87
C ASP A 94 -12.87 10.24 -18.44
N PRO A 95 -11.71 10.64 -17.88
CA PRO A 95 -11.35 10.27 -16.52
C PRO A 95 -12.24 10.97 -15.48
N THR A 96 -12.49 10.29 -14.36
CA THR A 96 -13.15 10.89 -13.19
C THR A 96 -12.37 12.10 -12.67
N ARG A 97 -13.07 13.17 -12.29
CA ARG A 97 -12.44 14.34 -11.65
C ARG A 97 -12.13 14.11 -10.16
N GLY A 98 -12.63 13.01 -9.58
CA GLY A 98 -12.39 12.62 -8.20
C GLY A 98 -13.16 13.44 -7.15
N GLY A 99 -13.09 12.99 -5.89
CA GLY A 99 -13.78 13.60 -4.77
C GLY A 99 -15.22 13.11 -4.56
N LYS A 100 -15.82 13.47 -3.41
CA LYS A 100 -17.12 12.93 -2.97
C LYS A 100 -18.28 13.21 -3.92
N ALA A 101 -18.31 14.42 -4.52
CA ALA A 101 -19.38 14.81 -5.44
C ALA A 101 -19.35 14.01 -6.75
N GLU A 102 -18.16 13.74 -7.30
CA GLU A 102 -18.02 12.83 -8.44
C GLU A 102 -18.36 11.39 -8.05
N GLY A 103 -18.02 10.94 -6.84
CA GLY A 103 -18.43 9.63 -6.31
C GLY A 103 -19.95 9.41 -6.37
N VAL A 104 -20.72 10.31 -5.74
CA VAL A 104 -22.20 10.26 -5.74
C VAL A 104 -22.77 10.33 -7.17
N LYS A 105 -22.18 11.14 -8.05
CA LYS A 105 -22.54 11.21 -9.47
C LYS A 105 -22.28 9.90 -10.20
N PHE A 106 -21.13 9.25 -10.01
CA PHE A 106 -20.82 7.98 -10.67
C PHE A 106 -21.67 6.82 -10.11
N GLU A 107 -22.03 6.85 -8.83
CA GLU A 107 -23.01 5.93 -8.24
C GLU A 107 -24.39 6.06 -8.93
N ASP A 108 -24.90 7.27 -9.14
CA ASP A 108 -26.15 7.52 -9.92
C ASP A 108 -26.03 7.07 -11.38
N LEU A 109 -24.98 7.50 -12.09
CA LEU A 109 -24.77 7.16 -13.50
C LEU A 109 -24.65 5.65 -13.72
N TYR A 110 -23.98 4.93 -12.82
CA TYR A 110 -23.88 3.49 -12.87
C TYR A 110 -25.23 2.82 -12.57
N GLN A 111 -25.98 3.28 -11.55
CA GLN A 111 -27.32 2.77 -11.27
C GLN A 111 -28.29 2.96 -12.44
N ARG A 112 -28.21 4.11 -13.13
CA ARG A 112 -28.98 4.40 -14.34
C ARG A 112 -28.56 3.50 -15.49
N THR A 113 -27.25 3.27 -15.68
CA THR A 113 -26.73 2.34 -16.70
C THR A 113 -27.26 0.92 -16.51
N LEU A 114 -27.33 0.43 -15.27
CA LEU A 114 -27.93 -0.87 -14.95
C LEU A 114 -29.45 -0.94 -15.26
N ASN A 115 -30.16 0.18 -15.17
CA ASN A 115 -31.57 0.27 -15.55
C ASN A 115 -31.74 0.27 -17.08
N SER A 116 -30.98 1.10 -17.79
CA SER A 116 -30.97 1.12 -19.27
C SER A 116 -30.54 -0.22 -19.87
N TYR A 117 -29.64 -0.96 -19.22
CA TYR A 117 -29.34 -2.35 -19.60
C TYR A 117 -30.58 -3.24 -19.54
N ARG A 118 -31.32 -3.20 -18.43
CA ARG A 118 -32.53 -4.02 -18.24
C ARG A 118 -33.61 -3.69 -19.25
N GLU A 119 -33.78 -2.41 -19.56
CA GLU A 119 -34.73 -1.91 -20.58
C GLU A 119 -34.32 -2.36 -21.99
N ALA A 120 -33.04 -2.24 -22.35
CA ALA A 120 -32.53 -2.60 -23.67
C ALA A 120 -32.52 -4.12 -23.95
N PHE A 121 -32.20 -4.94 -22.95
CA PHE A 121 -31.96 -6.38 -23.12
C PHE A 121 -33.02 -7.29 -22.47
N GLY A 122 -34.06 -6.71 -21.86
CA GLY A 122 -35.16 -7.45 -21.22
C GLY A 122 -34.78 -8.26 -19.97
N ALA A 123 -33.52 -8.22 -19.56
CA ALA A 123 -32.95 -9.00 -18.46
C ALA A 123 -31.89 -8.17 -17.71
N PRO A 124 -31.66 -8.43 -16.41
CA PRO A 124 -30.56 -7.80 -15.68
C PRO A 124 -29.19 -8.25 -16.24
N PRO A 125 -28.16 -7.40 -16.15
CA PRO A 125 -26.81 -7.79 -16.56
C PRO A 125 -26.22 -8.89 -15.67
N PRO A 126 -25.23 -9.66 -16.16
CA PRO A 126 -24.56 -10.69 -15.38
C PRO A 126 -23.79 -10.08 -14.20
N LEU A 127 -24.17 -10.44 -12.97
CA LEU A 127 -23.69 -9.82 -11.72
C LEU A 127 -22.19 -9.97 -11.46
N ASP A 128 -21.54 -10.98 -12.05
CA ASP A 128 -20.10 -11.21 -11.93
C ASP A 128 -19.26 -10.28 -12.80
N ILE A 129 -19.87 -9.61 -13.79
CA ILE A 129 -19.26 -8.57 -14.62
C ILE A 129 -19.85 -7.19 -14.27
N TRP A 130 -21.13 -7.12 -13.91
CA TRP A 130 -21.88 -5.90 -13.54
C TRP A 130 -22.42 -5.99 -12.11
N PRO A 131 -21.55 -5.83 -11.09
CA PRO A 131 -21.97 -5.92 -9.70
C PRO A 131 -22.86 -4.74 -9.29
N PRO A 132 -23.65 -4.84 -8.20
CA PRO A 132 -24.46 -3.72 -7.68
C PRO A 132 -23.63 -2.48 -7.32
N VAL A 133 -24.26 -1.30 -7.28
CA VAL A 133 -23.61 0.00 -6.98
C VAL A 133 -22.75 -0.05 -5.72
N SER A 134 -23.30 -0.58 -4.61
CA SER A 134 -22.62 -0.72 -3.31
C SER A 134 -21.40 -1.64 -3.35
N VAL A 135 -21.32 -2.54 -4.32
CA VAL A 135 -20.16 -3.39 -4.57
C VAL A 135 -19.17 -2.64 -5.48
N ARG A 136 -19.62 -2.11 -6.63
CA ARG A 136 -18.82 -1.35 -7.62
C ARG A 136 -18.05 -0.18 -7.02
N PHE A 137 -18.65 0.51 -6.05
CA PHE A 137 -18.05 1.66 -5.34
C PHE A 137 -17.70 1.36 -3.87
N GLY A 138 -17.81 0.09 -3.46
CA GLY A 138 -17.32 -0.43 -2.18
C GLY A 138 -15.84 -0.82 -2.25
N GLU A 139 -15.50 -2.07 -1.87
CA GLU A 139 -14.11 -2.57 -1.97
C GLU A 139 -13.66 -2.97 -3.39
N ALA A 140 -14.54 -2.93 -4.40
CA ALA A 140 -14.22 -3.34 -5.78
C ALA A 140 -12.95 -2.70 -6.40
N PRO A 141 -12.57 -1.43 -6.11
CA PRO A 141 -11.35 -0.82 -6.66
C PRO A 141 -10.02 -1.40 -6.13
N HIS A 142 -10.04 -2.31 -5.15
CA HIS A 142 -8.83 -2.91 -4.57
C HIS A 142 -8.33 -4.15 -5.31
N PHE A 143 -8.98 -4.50 -6.42
CA PHE A 143 -8.55 -5.57 -7.30
C PHE A 143 -7.30 -5.16 -8.09
N ARG A 144 -6.39 -6.12 -8.31
CA ARG A 144 -5.15 -5.94 -9.08
C ARG A 144 -4.87 -7.18 -9.89
N ARG A 145 -4.39 -6.99 -11.12
CA ARG A 145 -3.56 -8.02 -11.74
C ARG A 145 -2.12 -7.86 -11.27
N VAL A 146 -1.59 -8.92 -10.66
CA VAL A 146 -0.19 -9.02 -10.22
C VAL A 146 0.38 -10.37 -10.61
N ASN A 147 1.64 -10.38 -11.01
CA ASN A 147 2.35 -11.62 -11.35
C ASN A 147 2.94 -12.25 -10.08
N ILE A 148 2.15 -13.10 -9.41
CA ILE A 148 2.51 -13.67 -8.10
C ILE A 148 3.58 -14.77 -8.14
N LYS A 149 4.04 -15.19 -9.34
CA LYS A 149 5.29 -15.98 -9.47
C LYS A 149 6.54 -15.13 -9.18
N ARG A 150 6.37 -13.79 -9.13
CA ARG A 150 7.40 -12.78 -8.84
C ARG A 150 7.08 -11.95 -7.58
N HIS A 151 5.93 -12.16 -6.94
CA HIS A 151 5.42 -11.31 -5.85
C HIS A 151 4.61 -12.12 -4.82
N TYR A 152 4.82 -11.86 -3.53
CA TYR A 152 3.94 -12.35 -2.47
C TYR A 152 2.79 -11.36 -2.21
N VAL A 153 1.58 -11.86 -2.03
CA VAL A 153 0.40 -11.08 -1.64
C VAL A 153 0.06 -11.41 -0.19
N ILE A 154 0.45 -10.52 0.74
CA ILE A 154 0.22 -10.71 2.17
C ILE A 154 -1.02 -9.91 2.60
N VAL A 155 -1.96 -10.59 3.22
CA VAL A 155 -3.19 -9.98 3.77
C VAL A 155 -2.83 -9.05 4.94
N LYS A 156 -3.31 -7.81 4.92
CA LYS A 156 -3.24 -6.91 6.09
C LYS A 156 -4.06 -7.55 7.23
N PRO A 157 -3.50 -7.77 8.43
CA PRO A 157 -4.28 -8.26 9.56
C PRO A 157 -5.37 -7.24 9.94
N ARG A 158 -6.63 -7.57 9.65
CA ARG A 158 -7.81 -6.72 9.94
C ARG A 158 -8.23 -6.87 11.41
N PHE A 159 -7.41 -6.37 12.33
CA PHE A 159 -7.75 -6.33 13.75
C PHE A 159 -8.61 -5.11 14.08
N SER A 160 -9.91 -5.33 14.25
CA SER A 160 -10.83 -4.29 14.77
C SER A 160 -10.39 -3.86 16.17
N PRO A 161 -10.29 -2.53 16.47
CA PRO A 161 -9.88 -2.03 17.78
C PRO A 161 -10.82 -2.45 18.93
N SER A 162 -12.06 -2.85 18.62
CA SER A 162 -13.04 -3.31 19.59
C SER A 162 -12.72 -4.70 20.14
N ASN A 163 -12.38 -5.66 19.27
CA ASN A 163 -12.32 -7.07 19.63
C ASN A 163 -10.95 -7.54 20.14
N TRP A 164 -9.86 -6.80 19.90
CA TRP A 164 -8.54 -7.20 20.42
C TRP A 164 -8.40 -6.97 21.93
N ARG A 165 -9.22 -6.11 22.55
CA ARG A 165 -9.18 -5.87 24.00
C ARG A 165 -9.35 -7.16 24.82
N VAL A 166 -10.04 -8.17 24.28
CA VAL A 166 -10.16 -9.51 24.87
C VAL A 166 -9.10 -10.50 24.37
N ALA A 167 -8.35 -10.23 23.30
CA ALA A 167 -7.34 -11.14 22.76
C ALA A 167 -6.23 -11.51 23.76
N PRO A 168 -5.61 -10.59 24.55
CA PRO A 168 -4.64 -11.00 25.56
C PRO A 168 -5.31 -11.78 26.70
N ALA A 169 -6.57 -11.50 27.04
CA ALA A 169 -7.33 -12.26 28.03
C ALA A 169 -7.68 -13.67 27.53
N LEU A 170 -8.02 -13.83 26.25
CA LEU A 170 -8.33 -15.11 25.61
C LEU A 170 -7.07 -15.97 25.43
N ALA A 171 -5.95 -15.35 25.03
CA ALA A 171 -4.67 -16.02 24.94
C ALA A 171 -4.14 -16.43 26.33
N LEU A 172 -4.29 -15.56 27.34
CA LEU A 172 -3.99 -15.91 28.72
C LEU A 172 -4.90 -17.02 29.25
N ALA A 173 -6.20 -17.00 28.93
CA ALA A 173 -7.13 -18.07 29.30
C ALA A 173 -6.81 -19.41 28.64
N LEU A 174 -6.38 -19.41 27.37
CA LEU A 174 -5.90 -20.61 26.67
C LEU A 174 -4.58 -21.14 27.28
N VAL A 175 -3.66 -20.25 27.67
CA VAL A 175 -2.45 -20.63 28.42
C VAL A 175 -2.82 -21.23 29.78
N LEU A 176 -3.71 -20.61 30.55
CA LEU A 176 -4.15 -21.12 31.86
C LEU A 176 -4.91 -22.45 31.76
N ALA A 177 -5.73 -22.64 30.72
CA ALA A 177 -6.38 -23.91 30.41
C ALA A 177 -5.35 -25.00 30.04
N GLY A 178 -4.30 -24.64 29.29
CA GLY A 178 -3.18 -25.54 29.00
C GLY A 178 -2.36 -25.91 30.25
N CYS A 179 -2.16 -24.97 31.18
CA CYS A 179 -1.47 -25.19 32.46
C CYS A 179 -2.28 -26.06 33.45
N SER A 180 -3.52 -26.44 33.14
CA SER A 180 -4.40 -27.19 34.04
C SER A 180 -4.15 -28.71 34.02
N ALA A 181 -3.31 -29.21 33.11
CA ALA A 181 -2.92 -30.61 33.02
C ALA A 181 -1.41 -30.77 33.23
N THR A 182 -1.04 -31.72 34.09
CA THR A 182 0.31 -32.23 34.38
C THR A 182 1.36 -31.24 34.94
N GLY A 183 1.55 -31.29 36.28
CA GLY A 183 2.75 -30.76 36.95
C GLY A 183 2.46 -29.76 38.08
N GLY A 184 3.35 -29.69 39.07
CA GLY A 184 3.26 -28.70 40.15
C GLY A 184 3.43 -27.26 39.64
N LEU A 185 2.90 -26.29 40.38
CA LEU A 185 2.74 -24.86 39.98
C LEU A 185 4.00 -24.08 39.55
N ASN A 186 5.20 -24.68 39.59
CA ASN A 186 6.45 -24.05 39.19
C ASN A 186 6.92 -24.57 37.80
N PRO A 187 6.81 -23.76 36.72
CA PRO A 187 7.20 -24.18 35.38
C PRO A 187 8.67 -24.58 35.22
N PHE A 188 9.57 -24.09 36.09
CA PHE A 188 10.96 -24.49 36.07
C PHE A 188 11.17 -25.97 36.41
N ASN A 189 10.19 -26.61 37.06
CA ASN A 189 10.20 -28.05 37.35
C ASN A 189 9.62 -28.93 36.24
N TRP A 190 8.89 -28.37 35.27
CA TRP A 190 8.23 -29.12 34.19
C TRP A 190 9.22 -29.78 33.24
N ASN A 191 8.74 -30.73 32.42
CA ASN A 191 9.56 -31.34 31.39
C ASN A 191 9.91 -30.33 30.26
N GLY A 192 10.84 -30.71 29.38
CA GLY A 192 11.34 -29.79 28.34
C GLY A 192 10.27 -29.38 27.32
N GLY A 193 9.37 -30.29 26.96
CA GLY A 193 8.28 -30.03 26.01
C GLY A 193 7.21 -29.11 26.61
N GLU A 194 6.73 -29.43 27.82
CA GLU A 194 5.78 -28.61 28.58
C GLU A 194 6.27 -27.15 28.72
N PHE A 195 7.53 -26.98 29.14
CA PHE A 195 8.11 -25.65 29.27
C PHE A 195 8.25 -24.93 27.92
N LEU A 196 8.67 -25.63 26.87
CA LEU A 196 8.84 -25.02 25.54
C LEU A 196 7.49 -24.59 24.95
N THR A 197 6.42 -25.36 25.17
CA THR A 197 5.05 -24.98 24.80
C THR A 197 4.59 -23.73 25.56
N LEU A 198 4.84 -23.65 26.88
CA LEU A 198 4.56 -22.46 27.67
C LEU A 198 5.37 -21.25 27.17
N PHE A 199 6.67 -21.42 26.90
CA PHE A 199 7.57 -20.36 26.43
C PHE A 199 7.08 -19.73 25.13
N TRP A 200 6.75 -20.54 24.12
CA TRP A 200 6.24 -20.04 22.84
C TRP A 200 4.83 -19.44 22.96
N SER A 201 4.00 -19.94 23.86
CA SER A 201 2.68 -19.36 24.14
C SER A 201 2.80 -17.98 24.80
N LEU A 202 3.70 -17.83 25.78
CA LEU A 202 4.02 -16.53 26.40
C LEU A 202 4.65 -15.56 25.40
N PHE A 203 5.53 -16.04 24.50
CA PHE A 203 6.06 -15.22 23.42
C PHE A 203 4.95 -14.73 22.47
N ALA A 204 4.01 -15.59 22.08
CA ALA A 204 2.87 -15.19 21.26
C ALA A 204 1.98 -14.15 21.96
N VAL A 205 1.71 -14.31 23.25
CA VAL A 205 0.99 -13.32 24.08
C VAL A 205 1.76 -11.99 24.14
N ALA A 206 3.08 -12.03 24.37
CA ALA A 206 3.93 -10.85 24.41
C ALA A 206 4.01 -10.13 23.05
N ALA A 207 4.06 -10.87 21.94
CA ALA A 207 4.04 -10.32 20.58
C ALA A 207 2.70 -9.64 20.26
N VAL A 208 1.57 -10.26 20.64
CA VAL A 208 0.25 -9.63 20.53
C VAL A 208 0.20 -8.36 21.39
N LEU A 209 0.58 -8.44 22.67
CA LEU A 209 0.62 -7.29 23.59
C LEU A 209 1.51 -6.15 23.05
N TYR A 210 2.65 -6.47 22.46
CA TYR A 210 3.53 -5.50 21.81
C TYR A 210 2.84 -4.80 20.64
N LEU A 211 2.27 -5.54 19.69
CA LEU A 211 1.57 -4.97 18.52
C LEU A 211 0.39 -4.09 18.96
N CYS A 212 -0.33 -4.53 19.98
CA CYS A 212 -1.45 -3.84 20.60
C CYS A 212 -1.06 -2.52 21.29
N LEU A 213 -0.04 -2.51 22.14
CA LEU A 213 0.45 -1.29 22.78
C LEU A 213 1.14 -0.37 21.77
N ARG A 214 1.86 -0.93 20.79
CA ARG A 214 2.43 -0.19 19.66
C ARG A 214 1.35 0.51 18.85
N SER A 215 0.20 -0.10 18.60
CA SER A 215 -0.89 0.54 17.84
C SER A 215 -1.49 1.73 18.60
N LEU A 216 -1.63 1.63 19.93
CA LEU A 216 -2.06 2.74 20.80
C LEU A 216 -1.05 3.90 20.88
N MET A 217 0.26 3.60 20.76
CA MET A 217 1.33 4.61 20.75
C MET A 217 1.68 5.14 19.35
N SER A 218 1.19 4.48 18.30
CA SER A 218 1.38 4.90 16.91
C SER A 218 0.57 6.15 16.60
N ILE A 219 0.88 6.80 15.48
CA ILE A 219 0.17 8.00 15.03
C ILE A 219 -1.32 7.65 14.85
N PRO A 220 -2.25 8.42 15.46
CA PRO A 220 -3.67 8.20 15.25
C PRO A 220 -4.07 8.48 13.79
N SER A 221 -5.20 7.90 13.35
CA SER A 221 -5.61 7.88 11.94
C SER A 221 -6.10 9.22 11.38
N ASP A 222 -6.06 10.26 12.18
CA ASP A 222 -6.47 11.65 11.94
C ASP A 222 -5.29 12.58 11.63
N ALA A 223 -4.17 12.04 11.14
CA ALA A 223 -3.03 12.82 10.65
C ALA A 223 -3.51 13.91 9.66
N ASN A 224 -3.20 15.17 9.97
CA ASN A 224 -3.64 16.31 9.18
C ASN A 224 -2.77 16.45 7.93
N PHE A 225 -3.09 15.68 6.90
CA PHE A 225 -2.46 15.85 5.59
C PHE A 225 -2.69 17.28 5.08
N PRO A 226 -1.63 18.07 4.82
CA PRO A 226 -1.79 19.45 4.37
C PRO A 226 -2.48 19.49 3.01
N LEU A 227 -3.48 20.39 2.88
CA LEU A 227 -4.22 20.62 1.63
C LEU A 227 -3.34 21.23 0.52
N GLN A 228 -2.22 21.85 0.90
CA GLN A 228 -1.21 22.39 -0.02
C GLN A 228 -0.08 21.38 -0.22
N ARG A 229 0.47 21.33 -1.43
CA ARG A 229 1.61 20.46 -1.78
C ARG A 229 2.79 20.78 -0.85
N PRO A 230 3.31 19.82 -0.06
CA PRO A 230 4.40 20.11 0.85
C PRO A 230 5.69 20.48 0.12
N ASP A 231 6.53 21.26 0.79
CA ASP A 231 7.90 21.60 0.37
C ASP A 231 8.67 20.31 -0.05
N PRO A 232 9.33 20.28 -1.22
CA PRO A 232 10.11 19.13 -1.68
C PRO A 232 11.13 18.59 -0.67
N TYR A 233 11.71 19.46 0.16
CA TYR A 233 12.69 19.10 1.19
C TYR A 233 12.02 18.49 2.43
N VAL A 234 10.77 18.90 2.74
CA VAL A 234 9.92 18.25 3.76
C VAL A 234 9.46 16.88 3.27
N LEU A 235 9.09 16.74 1.99
CA LEU A 235 8.79 15.44 1.38
C LEU A 235 10.01 14.50 1.39
N ALA A 236 11.19 15.01 1.04
CA ALA A 236 12.44 14.26 1.12
C ALA A 236 12.69 13.76 2.56
N ARG A 237 12.46 14.62 3.56
CA ARG A 237 12.62 14.28 4.98
C ARG A 237 11.62 13.24 5.47
N LEU A 238 10.37 13.33 5.02
CA LEU A 238 9.32 12.37 5.34
C LEU A 238 9.58 11.00 4.70
N SER A 239 10.17 10.96 3.49
CA SER A 239 10.48 9.69 2.80
C SER A 239 11.59 8.90 3.48
N HIS A 240 12.62 9.57 4.02
CA HIS A 240 13.80 8.94 4.60
C HIS A 240 14.34 9.76 5.78
N SER A 241 14.47 9.12 6.94
CA SER A 241 15.11 9.70 8.13
C SER A 241 16.64 9.80 7.94
N GLY A 242 17.09 10.82 7.21
CA GLY A 242 18.50 11.03 6.91
C GLY A 242 18.79 12.39 6.29
N HIS A 243 19.92 12.49 5.59
CA HIS A 243 20.41 13.72 4.97
C HIS A 243 19.82 14.02 3.59
N LEU A 244 18.85 13.21 3.12
CA LEU A 244 18.24 13.33 1.80
C LEU A 244 17.73 14.74 1.43
N PRO A 245 17.19 15.58 2.35
CA PRO A 245 16.84 16.97 2.02
C PRO A 245 18.07 17.81 1.64
N VAL A 246 19.21 17.62 2.32
CA VAL A 246 20.48 18.31 2.00
C VAL A 246 20.97 17.85 0.64
N ASP A 247 20.93 16.55 0.38
CA ASP A 247 21.38 15.98 -0.89
C ASP A 247 20.50 16.45 -2.07
N ALA A 248 19.18 16.49 -1.88
CA ALA A 248 18.24 17.05 -2.86
C ALA A 248 18.51 18.55 -3.10
N ALA A 249 18.82 19.32 -2.05
CA ALA A 249 19.14 20.74 -2.19
C ALA A 249 20.47 20.97 -2.91
N LEU A 250 21.47 20.13 -2.67
CA LEU A 250 22.73 20.17 -3.43
C LEU A 250 22.51 19.84 -4.91
N CYS A 251 21.71 18.82 -5.22
CA CYS A 251 21.32 18.51 -6.60
C CYS A 251 20.60 19.69 -7.27
N ALA A 252 19.66 20.34 -6.58
CA ALA A 252 18.97 21.53 -7.08
C ALA A 252 19.93 22.71 -7.28
N LEU A 253 20.83 22.96 -6.33
CA LEU A 253 21.82 24.03 -6.41
C LEU A 253 22.81 23.82 -7.57
N GLN A 254 23.23 22.58 -7.81
CA GLN A 254 24.13 22.23 -8.92
C GLN A 254 23.42 22.31 -10.27
N ALA A 255 22.17 21.83 -10.36
CA ALA A 255 21.38 21.88 -11.60
C ALA A 255 21.09 23.32 -12.07
N HIS A 256 20.92 24.26 -11.15
CA HIS A 256 20.73 25.68 -11.45
C HIS A 256 22.04 26.49 -11.52
N GLY A 257 23.20 25.85 -11.39
CA GLY A 257 24.51 26.51 -11.56
C GLY A 257 24.95 27.42 -10.41
N PHE A 258 24.42 27.24 -9.20
CA PHE A 258 24.90 27.96 -8.00
C PHE A 258 26.18 27.35 -7.43
N ILE A 259 26.36 26.03 -7.57
CA ILE A 259 27.49 25.29 -7.00
C ILE A 259 28.07 24.29 -8.00
N ARG A 260 29.33 23.88 -7.77
CA ARG A 260 29.95 22.74 -8.42
C ARG A 260 30.38 21.72 -7.36
N VAL A 261 29.95 20.48 -7.53
CA VAL A 261 30.45 19.32 -6.80
C VAL A 261 31.43 18.59 -7.71
N ASP A 262 32.63 18.29 -7.21
CA ASP A 262 33.65 17.57 -7.97
C ASP A 262 33.55 16.03 -7.81
N ALA A 263 34.48 15.28 -8.40
CA ALA A 263 34.52 13.82 -8.27
C ALA A 263 35.06 13.33 -6.92
N THR A 264 35.66 14.20 -6.09
CA THR A 264 36.19 13.86 -4.76
C THR A 264 35.20 14.13 -3.63
N GLY A 265 34.10 14.86 -3.91
CA GLY A 265 33.06 15.24 -2.96
C GLY A 265 33.29 16.61 -2.31
N GLU A 266 34.16 17.43 -2.91
CA GLU A 266 34.36 18.85 -2.60
C GLU A 266 33.29 19.69 -3.30
N ILE A 267 32.75 20.66 -2.58
CA ILE A 267 31.62 21.50 -2.97
C ILE A 267 32.09 22.95 -2.99
N THR A 268 31.99 23.58 -4.15
CA THR A 268 32.43 24.97 -4.37
C THR A 268 31.26 25.84 -4.84
N GLN A 269 31.17 27.08 -4.34
CA GLN A 269 30.20 28.06 -4.83
C GLN A 269 30.67 28.69 -6.15
N ILE A 270 29.74 29.02 -7.03
CA ILE A 270 30.03 29.70 -8.30
C ILE A 270 29.86 31.21 -8.12
N SER A 271 30.98 31.93 -8.19
CA SER A 271 31.03 33.39 -8.03
C SER A 271 30.18 34.13 -9.07
N GLY A 272 29.55 35.24 -8.65
CA GLY A 272 28.79 36.13 -9.53
C GLY A 272 27.33 35.72 -9.76
N VAL A 273 26.88 34.57 -9.23
CA VAL A 273 25.47 34.16 -9.27
C VAL A 273 24.73 34.76 -8.07
N ALA A 274 23.53 35.28 -8.29
CA ALA A 274 22.66 35.74 -7.21
C ALA A 274 22.26 34.55 -6.30
N PRO A 275 22.05 34.75 -4.99
CA PRO A 275 21.65 33.66 -4.10
C PRO A 275 20.36 32.93 -4.50
N PRO A 276 20.23 31.62 -4.18
CA PRO A 276 18.98 30.88 -4.36
C PRO A 276 17.87 31.48 -3.49
N THR A 277 16.66 31.53 -4.03
CA THR A 277 15.48 32.13 -3.38
C THR A 277 14.82 31.21 -2.36
N HIS A 278 14.98 29.89 -2.48
CA HIS A 278 14.33 28.95 -1.57
C HIS A 278 14.99 28.98 -0.17
N PRO A 279 14.24 29.17 0.94
CA PRO A 279 14.83 29.36 2.27
C PRO A 279 15.69 28.20 2.77
N PHE A 280 15.44 26.96 2.32
CA PHE A 280 16.29 25.82 2.69
C PHE A 280 17.55 25.74 1.81
N GLU A 281 17.42 25.98 0.50
CA GLU A 281 18.57 26.00 -0.43
C GLU A 281 19.54 27.11 -0.08
N ARG A 282 19.05 28.30 0.29
CA ARG A 282 19.85 29.41 0.79
C ARG A 282 20.70 29.02 2.00
N ARG A 283 20.11 28.31 2.98
CA ARG A 283 20.84 27.81 4.16
C ARG A 283 21.87 26.75 3.82
N VAL A 284 21.58 25.86 2.85
CA VAL A 284 22.55 24.87 2.35
C VAL A 284 23.70 25.60 1.65
N TYR A 285 23.38 26.52 0.75
CA TYR A 285 24.33 27.34 0.01
C TYR A 285 25.28 28.10 0.94
N ASP A 286 24.74 28.86 1.90
CA ASP A 286 25.54 29.68 2.83
C ASP A 286 26.50 28.85 3.70
N GLN A 287 26.16 27.60 4.01
CA GLN A 287 27.01 26.70 4.79
C GLN A 287 28.21 26.12 4.02
N ILE A 288 28.18 26.13 2.68
CA ILE A 288 29.30 25.63 1.84
C ILE A 288 30.57 26.46 2.06
N ILE A 289 30.44 27.74 2.42
CA ILE A 289 31.57 28.63 2.75
C ILE A 289 32.41 28.07 3.91
N SER A 290 31.79 27.36 4.86
CA SER A 290 32.45 26.80 6.05
C SER A 290 32.63 25.29 5.99
N TYR A 291 31.97 24.62 5.05
CA TYR A 291 31.95 23.16 4.92
C TYR A 291 31.96 22.75 3.43
N ASP A 292 33.16 22.70 2.88
CA ASP A 292 33.48 22.25 1.52
C ASP A 292 33.14 20.77 1.27
N ARG A 293 33.20 19.92 2.30
CA ARG A 293 32.94 18.47 2.18
C ARG A 293 31.53 18.09 2.62
N LEU A 294 30.91 17.22 1.81
CA LEU A 294 29.55 16.69 2.02
C LEU A 294 29.29 16.15 3.44
N ALA A 295 30.26 15.47 4.06
CA ALA A 295 30.12 14.96 5.43
C ALA A 295 30.02 16.07 6.50
N GLY A 296 30.84 17.13 6.37
CA GLY A 296 30.81 18.29 7.25
C GLY A 296 29.53 19.11 7.08
N LEU A 297 29.12 19.33 5.84
CA LEU A 297 27.89 20.06 5.50
C LEU A 297 26.62 19.34 6.01
N ARG A 298 26.56 18.01 5.85
CA ARG A 298 25.49 17.18 6.41
C ARG A 298 25.46 17.20 7.94
N GLN A 299 26.62 17.35 8.59
CA GLN A 299 26.73 17.46 10.05
C GLN A 299 26.24 18.83 10.55
N SER A 300 26.66 19.94 9.94
CA SER A 300 26.26 21.30 10.37
C SER A 300 24.75 21.52 10.21
N LEU A 301 24.15 20.98 9.14
CA LEU A 301 22.73 21.12 8.85
C LEU A 301 21.80 20.22 9.70
N ARG A 302 22.32 19.40 10.63
CA ARG A 302 21.48 18.54 11.51
C ARG A 302 20.43 19.33 12.30
N GLY A 303 20.78 20.53 12.78
CA GLY A 303 19.84 21.40 13.50
C GLY A 303 18.67 21.89 12.63
N ASN A 304 18.92 22.10 11.34
CA ASN A 304 17.89 22.50 10.36
C ASN A 304 16.98 21.32 10.01
N LEU A 305 17.53 20.12 9.85
CA LEU A 305 16.73 18.90 9.65
C LEU A 305 15.83 18.60 10.86
N ALA A 306 16.28 18.88 12.08
CA ALA A 306 15.46 18.78 13.29
C ALA A 306 14.31 19.79 13.33
N ALA A 307 14.35 20.89 12.55
CA ALA A 307 13.20 21.79 12.41
C ALA A 307 12.11 21.18 11.52
N PHE A 308 12.47 20.49 10.44
CA PHE A 308 11.52 19.70 9.65
C PHE A 308 10.91 18.55 10.47
N ASP A 309 11.70 17.89 11.32
CA ASP A 309 11.17 16.86 12.22
C ASP A 309 10.10 17.42 13.17
N ARG A 310 10.33 18.61 13.77
CA ARG A 310 9.34 19.27 14.64
C ARG A 310 8.06 19.64 13.88
N GLN A 311 8.18 20.15 12.65
CA GLN A 311 7.02 20.44 11.81
C GLN A 311 6.23 19.16 11.52
N LEU A 312 6.88 18.12 11.00
CA LEU A 312 6.25 16.84 10.70
C LEU A 312 5.67 16.15 11.95
N GLN A 313 6.23 16.38 13.15
CA GLN A 313 5.65 15.89 14.42
C GLN A 313 4.39 16.66 14.80
N ASN A 314 4.38 17.99 14.66
CA ASN A 314 3.21 18.83 14.91
C ASN A 314 2.05 18.52 13.93
N ASP A 315 2.38 18.25 12.66
CA ASP A 315 1.42 17.88 11.60
C ASP A 315 0.89 16.43 11.76
N GLY A 316 1.44 15.66 12.71
CA GLY A 316 1.08 14.25 12.91
C GLY A 316 1.61 13.31 11.83
N LEU A 317 2.66 13.69 11.10
CA LEU A 317 3.29 12.92 10.03
C LEU A 317 4.54 12.13 10.48
N LEU A 318 5.14 12.50 11.62
CA LEU A 318 6.22 11.76 12.28
C LEU A 318 5.92 11.50 13.77
N LEU A 319 6.44 10.37 14.28
CA LEU A 319 6.43 10.09 15.72
C LEU A 319 7.39 11.03 16.47
N THR A 320 6.98 11.49 17.66
CA THR A 320 7.87 12.22 18.57
C THR A 320 8.98 11.30 19.11
N PRO A 321 10.14 11.87 19.52
CA PRO A 321 11.23 11.08 20.10
C PRO A 321 10.79 10.23 21.29
N ASP A 322 9.96 10.79 22.18
CA ASP A 322 9.47 10.10 23.37
C ASP A 322 8.60 8.89 23.02
N ARG A 323 7.68 9.03 22.05
CA ARG A 323 6.86 7.90 21.57
C ARG A 323 7.73 6.82 20.93
N LYS A 324 8.74 7.20 20.15
CA LYS A 324 9.69 6.25 19.56
C LYS A 324 10.46 5.48 20.63
N THR A 325 11.01 6.19 21.62
CA THR A 325 11.74 5.61 22.76
C THR A 325 10.84 4.70 23.60
N ASN A 326 9.58 5.08 23.85
CA ASN A 326 8.62 4.25 24.58
C ASN A 326 8.26 2.95 23.83
N ILE A 327 8.05 3.03 22.50
CA ILE A 327 7.81 1.84 21.66
C ILE A 327 9.04 0.91 21.64
N GLN A 328 10.25 1.47 21.58
CA GLN A 328 11.50 0.70 21.63
C GLN A 328 11.75 0.07 23.00
N GLY A 329 11.58 0.85 24.08
CA GLY A 329 11.70 0.38 25.46
C GLY A 329 10.71 -0.74 25.80
N LEU A 330 9.47 -0.66 25.28
CA LEU A 330 8.49 -1.75 25.40
C LEU A 330 8.96 -3.04 24.70
N ALA A 331 9.48 -2.93 23.47
CA ALA A 331 10.00 -4.10 22.74
C ALA A 331 11.16 -4.75 23.50
N LEU A 332 12.11 -3.95 23.95
CA LEU A 332 13.28 -4.39 24.71
C LEU A 332 12.87 -5.01 26.06
N GLY A 333 11.92 -4.41 26.78
CA GLY A 333 11.43 -4.92 28.07
C GLY A 333 10.73 -6.28 27.95
N LEU A 334 9.85 -6.45 26.96
CA LEU A 334 9.18 -7.74 26.69
C LEU A 334 10.18 -8.82 26.26
N THR A 335 11.17 -8.44 25.43
CA THR A 335 12.25 -9.33 24.99
C THR A 335 13.12 -9.76 26.18
N ALA A 336 13.53 -8.82 27.03
CA ALA A 336 14.33 -9.10 28.23
C ALA A 336 13.59 -10.01 29.22
N LEU A 337 12.28 -9.82 29.40
CA LEU A 337 11.45 -10.70 30.24
C LEU A 337 11.42 -12.13 29.72
N MET A 338 11.23 -12.32 28.40
CA MET A 338 11.26 -13.65 27.78
C MET A 338 12.64 -14.31 27.90
N LEU A 339 13.72 -13.56 27.70
CA LEU A 339 15.09 -14.06 27.84
C LEU A 339 15.44 -14.42 29.28
N ALA A 340 14.97 -13.65 30.27
CA ALA A 340 15.12 -13.98 31.68
C ALA A 340 14.37 -15.28 32.04
N PHE A 341 13.14 -15.44 31.55
CA PHE A 341 12.34 -16.65 31.78
C PHE A 341 12.98 -17.90 31.14
N GLY A 342 13.38 -17.82 29.87
CA GLY A 342 14.09 -18.91 29.17
C GLY A 342 15.46 -19.20 29.79
N GLY A 343 16.23 -18.16 30.11
CA GLY A 343 17.56 -18.25 30.74
C GLY A 343 17.53 -18.97 32.08
N THR A 344 16.57 -18.65 32.95
CA THR A 344 16.39 -19.36 34.23
C THR A 344 16.16 -20.86 34.02
N LYS A 345 15.34 -21.24 33.04
CA LYS A 345 15.14 -22.66 32.71
C LYS A 345 16.36 -23.32 32.08
N ILE A 346 17.14 -22.60 31.26
CA ILE A 346 18.43 -23.10 30.72
C ILE A 346 19.37 -23.44 31.88
N ILE A 347 19.51 -22.55 32.87
CA ILE A 347 20.33 -22.79 34.07
C ILE A 347 19.86 -24.03 34.83
N VAL A 348 18.55 -24.15 35.10
CA VAL A 348 17.96 -25.33 35.76
C VAL A 348 18.15 -26.62 34.94
N GLY A 349 18.11 -26.52 33.61
CA GLY A 349 18.36 -27.66 32.70
C GLY A 349 19.81 -28.15 32.79
N LEU A 350 20.77 -27.22 32.73
CA LEU A 350 22.21 -27.52 32.87
C LEU A 350 22.54 -28.11 34.25
N GLN A 351 21.99 -27.55 35.33
CA GLN A 351 22.13 -28.07 36.70
C GLN A 351 21.54 -29.48 36.90
N ARG A 352 20.67 -29.93 35.99
CA ARG A 352 20.03 -31.26 36.02
C ARG A 352 20.53 -32.18 34.92
N GLU A 353 21.62 -31.82 34.26
CA GLU A 353 22.23 -32.55 33.14
C GLU A 353 21.23 -32.88 32.00
N ARG A 354 20.28 -31.96 31.75
CA ARG A 354 19.27 -32.10 30.70
C ARG A 354 19.63 -31.28 29.45
N PRO A 355 19.25 -31.75 28.25
CA PRO A 355 19.50 -31.00 27.01
C PRO A 355 18.71 -29.70 26.98
N VAL A 356 19.40 -28.58 26.69
CA VAL A 356 18.83 -27.22 26.65
C VAL A 356 18.83 -26.58 25.25
N LEU A 357 19.38 -27.25 24.24
CA LEU A 357 19.70 -26.66 22.93
C LEU A 357 18.50 -26.00 22.23
N PHE A 358 17.33 -26.65 22.25
CA PHE A 358 16.10 -26.08 21.67
C PHE A 358 15.65 -24.78 22.35
N LEU A 359 15.86 -24.65 23.67
CA LEU A 359 15.50 -23.45 24.40
C LEU A 359 16.53 -22.32 24.17
N VAL A 360 17.82 -22.65 24.07
CA VAL A 360 18.86 -21.70 23.64
C VAL A 360 18.55 -21.15 22.24
N ALA A 361 18.23 -22.03 21.28
CA ALA A 361 17.82 -21.63 19.93
C ALA A 361 16.54 -20.77 19.93
N SER A 362 15.58 -21.09 20.81
CA SER A 362 14.35 -20.30 20.97
C SER A 362 14.63 -18.90 21.49
N CYS A 363 15.51 -18.75 22.50
CA CYS A 363 15.95 -17.44 22.99
C CYS A 363 16.67 -16.62 21.91
N LEU A 364 17.53 -17.25 21.10
CA LEU A 364 18.20 -16.58 19.97
C LEU A 364 17.20 -16.12 18.90
N LEU A 365 16.17 -16.92 18.60
CA LEU A 365 15.11 -16.54 17.66
C LEU A 365 14.28 -15.36 18.21
N VAL A 366 14.01 -15.31 19.51
CA VAL A 366 13.34 -14.16 20.16
C VAL A 366 14.16 -12.87 20.01
N VAL A 367 15.50 -12.93 20.17
CA VAL A 367 16.38 -11.77 19.88
C VAL A 367 16.31 -11.37 18.41
N ALA A 368 16.40 -12.33 17.49
CA ALA A 368 16.40 -12.08 16.04
C ALA A 368 15.06 -11.56 15.48
N VAL A 369 13.96 -11.66 16.24
CA VAL A 369 12.65 -11.09 15.89
C VAL A 369 12.43 -9.71 16.53
N ALA A 370 13.19 -9.37 17.58
CA ALA A 370 13.07 -8.11 18.32
C ALA A 370 13.90 -6.95 17.74
N TYR A 371 14.88 -7.26 16.88
CA TYR A 371 15.82 -6.32 16.24
C TYR A 371 15.71 -6.35 14.72
#